data_AF-A0A7J2J7X4-F1
#
_entry.id   AF-A0A7J2J7X4-F1
#
_cell.length_a   1.000
_cell.length_b   1.000
_cell.length_c   1.000
_cell.angle_alpha   90.00
_cell.angle_beta   90.00
_cell.angle_gamma   90.00
#
_symmetry.space_group_name_H-M   'P 1'
#
loop_
_entity.id
_entity.type
_entity.pdbx_description
1 polymer ?
#
loop_
_entity_poly.entity_id
_entity_poly.type
_entity_poly.pdbx_seq_one_letter_code
_entity_poly.pdbx_strand_id
1 'polypeptide(L)'
;QWVRVSEDGSKILAGYGEPDEIRLYTGEIEKDTDGDGMPDSWEDTYGLDPNDPTDAEADEDGDGYTNLQEYQAGTNPLSASSHPPETPSQPENFWPEMALLVGVVIVVAVFVAVVRFRHK
;
A
#
# COMPACT_ATOMS: atom_id res chain seq x y z
N GLN A 1 4.98 9.54 -28.26
CA GLN A 1 6.00 9.09 -27.28
C GLN A 1 7.35 9.59 -27.77
N TRP A 2 8.09 10.28 -26.92
CA TRP A 2 9.49 10.61 -27.17
C TRP A 2 10.32 10.25 -25.95
N VAL A 3 11.56 9.85 -26.21
CA VAL A 3 12.57 9.58 -25.20
C VAL A 3 13.80 10.39 -25.58
N ARG A 4 14.26 11.24 -24.66
CA ARG A 4 15.54 11.96 -24.79
C ARG A 4 16.41 11.63 -23.59
N VAL A 5 17.66 11.31 -23.85
CA VAL A 5 18.68 11.11 -22.82
C VAL A 5 19.40 12.45 -22.62
N SER A 6 19.65 12.85 -21.37
CA SER A 6 20.50 14.01 -21.08
C SER A 6 21.93 13.78 -21.62
N GLU A 7 22.65 14.86 -21.94
CA GLU A 7 24.00 14.77 -22.53
C GLU A 7 25.01 14.05 -21.63
N ASP A 8 24.78 14.06 -20.32
CA ASP A 8 25.55 13.37 -19.30
C ASP A 8 25.05 11.93 -19.03
N GLY A 9 23.99 11.48 -19.72
CA GLY A 9 23.42 10.13 -19.56
C GLY A 9 22.62 9.91 -18.27
N SER A 10 22.55 10.90 -17.38
CA SER A 10 21.99 10.73 -16.03
C SER A 10 20.47 10.81 -15.97
N LYS A 11 19.80 11.24 -17.05
CA LYS A 11 18.35 11.49 -17.06
C LYS A 11 17.71 11.01 -18.35
N ILE A 12 16.60 10.29 -18.21
CA ILE A 12 15.72 9.92 -19.31
C ILE A 12 14.48 10.80 -19.24
N LEU A 13 14.34 11.71 -20.20
CA LEU A 13 13.15 12.52 -20.39
C LEU A 13 12.17 11.76 -21.28
N ALA A 14 11.15 11.15 -20.68
CA ALA A 14 10.06 10.47 -21.39
C ALA A 14 8.73 11.20 -21.15
N GLY A 15 7.90 11.31 -22.20
CA GLY A 15 6.58 11.94 -22.12
C GLY A 15 5.54 11.30 -23.03
N TYR A 16 4.27 11.34 -22.59
CA TYR A 16 3.06 11.06 -23.37
C TYR A 16 2.22 12.34 -23.43
N GLY A 17 2.17 13.03 -24.57
CA GLY A 17 1.44 14.30 -24.70
C GLY A 17 1.91 15.16 -25.85
N GLU A 18 1.50 16.43 -25.90
CA GLU A 18 1.93 17.45 -26.86
C GLU A 18 3.32 18.04 -26.49
N PRO A 19 4.14 18.49 -27.46
CA PRO A 19 5.58 18.78 -27.28
C PRO A 19 5.92 19.96 -26.35
N ASP A 20 4.92 20.70 -25.89
CA ASP A 20 5.00 21.95 -25.15
C ASP A 20 4.78 21.81 -23.64
N GLU A 21 4.37 20.63 -23.15
CA GLU A 21 4.37 20.30 -21.71
C GLU A 21 5.55 19.38 -21.38
N ILE A 22 6.75 19.95 -21.21
CA ILE A 22 7.85 19.23 -20.56
C ILE A 22 7.50 19.16 -19.06
N ARG A 23 6.65 18.22 -18.67
CA ARG A 23 6.65 17.70 -17.30
C ARG A 23 7.98 16.97 -17.13
N LEU A 24 8.97 17.70 -16.64
CA LEU A 24 10.20 17.14 -16.09
C LEU A 24 9.77 16.19 -14.96
N TYR A 25 9.63 14.90 -15.28
CA TYR A 25 9.72 13.85 -14.28
C TYR A 25 11.18 13.81 -13.83
N THR A 26 11.58 14.79 -13.02
CA THR A 26 12.78 14.72 -12.20
C THR A 26 12.45 13.92 -10.95
N GLY A 27 11.97 12.69 -11.14
CA GLY A 27 12.27 11.67 -10.15
C GLY A 27 13.73 11.33 -10.40
N GLU A 28 14.62 11.63 -9.47
CA GLU A 28 15.87 10.89 -9.41
C GLU A 28 15.46 9.41 -9.40
N ILE A 29 15.75 8.70 -10.49
CA ILE A 29 15.60 7.25 -10.47
C ILE A 29 16.77 6.81 -9.61
N GLU A 30 16.51 6.65 -8.31
CA GLU A 30 17.47 6.05 -7.41
C GLU A 30 17.77 4.64 -7.95
N LYS A 31 19.03 4.23 -7.82
CA LYS A 31 19.47 2.92 -8.31
C LYS A 31 18.78 1.86 -7.46
N ASP A 32 18.18 0.89 -8.13
CA ASP A 32 17.53 -0.30 -7.58
C ASP A 32 18.15 -1.47 -8.37
N THR A 33 19.06 -2.19 -7.72
CA THR A 33 20.01 -3.10 -8.38
C THR A 33 19.41 -4.46 -8.68
N ASP A 34 18.54 -4.96 -7.81
CA ASP A 34 17.87 -6.24 -7.98
C ASP A 34 16.43 -6.11 -8.53
N GLY A 35 15.89 -4.90 -8.57
CA GLY A 35 14.64 -4.57 -9.24
C GLY A 35 13.40 -4.93 -8.42
N ASP A 36 13.51 -4.97 -7.10
CA ASP A 36 12.39 -5.30 -6.20
C ASP A 36 11.49 -4.10 -5.85
N GLY A 37 11.91 -2.89 -6.24
CA GLY A 37 11.20 -1.65 -6.02
C GLY A 37 11.67 -0.87 -4.79
N MET A 38 12.72 -1.31 -4.11
CA MET A 38 13.46 -0.56 -3.09
C MET A 38 14.76 0.01 -3.68
N PRO A 39 15.14 1.25 -3.37
CA PRO A 39 16.43 1.79 -3.80
C PRO A 39 17.61 1.25 -2.99
N ASP A 40 18.74 1.01 -3.65
CA ASP A 40 20.01 0.55 -3.05
C ASP A 40 20.37 1.38 -1.79
N SER A 41 20.18 2.70 -1.86
CA SER A 41 20.53 3.61 -0.75
C SER A 41 19.62 3.46 0.46
N TRP A 42 18.36 3.10 0.24
CA TRP A 42 17.42 2.81 1.31
C TRP A 42 17.76 1.46 1.95
N GLU A 43 18.00 0.45 1.14
CA GLU A 43 18.42 -0.89 1.58
C GLU A 43 19.71 -0.84 2.40
N ASP A 44 20.75 -0.14 1.91
CA ASP A 44 22.00 0.11 2.63
C ASP A 44 21.78 0.80 3.99
N THR A 45 20.77 1.66 4.10
CA THR A 45 20.45 2.38 5.35
C THR A 45 19.89 1.45 6.41
N TYR A 46 19.12 0.44 6.00
CA TYR A 46 18.49 -0.54 6.89
C TYR A 46 19.22 -1.90 6.92
N GLY A 47 20.35 -2.01 6.24
CA GLY A 47 21.17 -3.23 6.26
C GLY A 47 20.55 -4.41 5.50
N LEU A 48 19.67 -4.11 4.55
CA LEU A 48 19.15 -5.04 3.55
C LEU A 48 20.22 -5.29 2.46
N ASP A 49 20.01 -6.24 1.55
CA ASP A 49 20.97 -6.57 0.48
C ASP A 49 20.46 -6.08 -0.88
N PRO A 50 21.05 -5.00 -1.45
CA PRO A 50 20.68 -4.46 -2.77
C PRO A 50 20.82 -5.43 -3.96
N ASN A 51 21.25 -6.68 -3.72
CA ASN A 51 21.40 -7.70 -4.74
C ASN A 51 20.48 -8.91 -4.51
N ASP A 52 19.65 -8.89 -3.46
CA ASP A 52 18.71 -9.96 -3.11
C ASP A 52 17.27 -9.45 -3.11
N PRO A 53 16.53 -9.60 -4.23
CA PRO A 53 15.19 -9.04 -4.38
C PRO A 53 14.13 -9.73 -3.49
N THR A 54 14.54 -10.75 -2.71
CA THR A 54 13.63 -11.47 -1.82
C THR A 54 13.50 -10.80 -0.46
N ASP A 55 14.40 -9.89 -0.10
CA ASP A 55 14.32 -9.16 1.16
C ASP A 55 13.21 -8.10 1.14
N ALA A 56 12.80 -7.56 -0.01
CA ALA A 56 11.58 -6.78 -0.18
C ALA A 56 10.33 -7.47 0.39
N GLU A 57 10.24 -8.80 0.24
CA GLU A 57 9.11 -9.61 0.72
C GLU A 57 9.31 -10.11 2.16
N ALA A 58 10.49 -9.91 2.74
CA ALA A 58 10.78 -10.29 4.12
C ALA A 58 10.15 -9.29 5.12
N ASP A 59 9.94 -9.78 6.34
CA ASP A 59 9.47 -9.03 7.50
C ASP A 59 10.61 -9.06 8.52
N GLU A 60 11.50 -8.06 8.45
CA GLU A 60 12.77 -8.07 9.15
C GLU A 60 12.60 -7.85 10.67
N ASP A 61 11.55 -7.15 11.09
CA ASP A 61 11.27 -6.87 12.51
C ASP A 61 10.13 -7.70 13.12
N GLY A 62 9.39 -8.45 12.31
CA GLY A 62 8.38 -9.42 12.72
C GLY A 62 7.03 -8.82 13.08
N ASP A 63 6.69 -7.64 12.57
CA ASP A 63 5.42 -6.96 12.85
C ASP A 63 4.29 -7.32 11.86
N GLY A 64 4.61 -8.08 10.83
CA GLY A 64 3.68 -8.55 9.80
C GLY A 64 3.61 -7.69 8.55
N TYR A 65 4.44 -6.66 8.41
CA TYR A 65 4.62 -5.90 7.18
C TYR A 65 5.92 -6.29 6.48
N THR A 66 5.91 -6.28 5.16
CA THR A 66 7.12 -6.55 4.37
C THR A 66 7.98 -5.30 4.26
N ASN A 67 9.30 -5.44 4.13
CA ASN A 67 10.25 -4.32 3.93
C ASN A 67 9.81 -3.35 2.81
N LEU A 68 9.28 -3.88 1.70
CA LEU A 68 8.76 -3.06 0.60
C LEU A 68 7.54 -2.20 0.98
N GLN A 69 6.62 -2.74 1.80
CA GLN A 69 5.46 -2.00 2.30
C GLN A 69 5.91 -0.85 3.19
N GLU A 70 6.97 -1.08 3.97
CA GLU A 70 7.55 -0.08 4.85
C GLU A 70 8.31 1.00 4.10
N TYR A 71 9.07 0.64 3.08
CA TYR A 71 9.66 1.60 2.14
C TYR A 71 8.59 2.52 1.54
N GLN A 72 7.50 1.94 1.03
CA GLN A 72 6.39 2.69 0.44
C GLN A 72 5.65 3.57 1.45
N ALA A 73 5.59 3.16 2.72
CA ALA A 73 4.97 3.92 3.80
C ALA A 73 5.93 4.95 4.43
N GLY A 74 7.23 4.89 4.13
CA GLY A 74 8.26 5.70 4.76
C GLY A 74 8.48 5.35 6.22
N THR A 75 8.34 4.08 6.59
CA THR A 75 8.52 3.56 7.95
C THR A 75 9.86 2.83 8.09
N ASN A 76 10.11 2.19 9.24
CA ASN A 76 11.44 1.66 9.57
C ASN A 76 11.36 0.14 9.66
N PRO A 77 11.92 -0.60 8.68
CA PRO A 77 11.82 -2.06 8.59
C PRO A 77 12.51 -2.84 9.71
N LEU A 78 13.24 -2.16 10.59
CA LEU A 78 13.95 -2.77 11.70
C LEU A 78 13.27 -2.51 13.06
N SER A 79 12.06 -1.97 13.05
CA SER A 79 11.38 -1.50 14.25
C SER A 79 9.88 -1.75 14.18
N ALA A 80 9.44 -2.84 14.80
CA ALA A 80 8.03 -3.27 14.89
C ALA A 80 7.04 -2.24 15.50
N SER A 81 7.55 -1.13 16.04
CA SER A 81 6.75 0.02 16.52
C SER A 81 6.58 1.14 15.48
N SER A 82 7.25 1.03 14.34
CA SER A 82 7.35 1.99 13.27
C SER A 82 6.92 1.29 11.99
N HIS A 83 5.62 1.11 11.86
CA HIS A 83 5.02 0.30 10.82
C HIS A 83 4.06 1.13 9.97
N PRO A 84 3.69 0.66 8.76
CA PRO A 84 2.68 1.30 7.95
C PRO A 84 1.41 1.51 8.77
N PRO A 85 0.66 2.60 8.54
CA PRO A 85 -0.65 2.74 9.17
C PRO A 85 -1.48 1.51 8.80
N GLU A 86 -2.09 0.86 9.82
CA GLU A 86 -3.01 -0.24 9.59
C GLU A 86 -4.09 0.24 8.61
N THR A 87 -3.92 -0.06 7.33
CA THR A 87 -5.03 -0.01 6.40
C THR A 87 -5.98 -1.10 6.88
N PRO A 88 -7.30 -0.87 6.92
CA PRO A 88 -8.24 -1.93 7.26
C PRO A 88 -8.20 -2.98 6.14
N SER A 89 -7.19 -3.86 6.21
CA SER A 89 -6.80 -4.87 5.21
C SER A 89 -7.65 -6.13 5.34
N GLN A 90 -8.75 -6.06 6.08
CA GLN A 90 -9.63 -7.18 6.35
C GLN A 90 -11.10 -6.75 6.22
N PRO A 91 -11.70 -6.81 5.01
CA PRO A 91 -13.14 -6.70 4.86
C PRO A 91 -13.91 -7.84 5.58
N GLU A 92 -13.26 -8.89 6.05
CA GLU A 92 -13.92 -10.00 6.76
C GLU A 92 -14.53 -9.65 8.14
N ASN A 93 -14.12 -8.57 8.81
CA ASN A 93 -14.65 -8.19 10.13
C ASN A 93 -15.50 -6.90 10.15
N PHE A 94 -16.03 -6.45 9.00
CA PHE A 94 -17.10 -5.43 9.00
C PHE A 94 -18.47 -6.00 9.45
N TRP A 95 -18.57 -7.31 9.64
CA TRP A 95 -19.82 -7.98 9.98
C TRP A 95 -20.12 -8.12 11.49
N PRO A 96 -19.18 -8.33 12.43
CA PRO A 96 -19.55 -8.62 13.83
C PRO A 96 -20.31 -7.49 14.52
N GLU A 97 -19.91 -6.22 14.32
CA GLU A 97 -20.59 -5.09 14.96
C GLU A 97 -21.88 -4.68 14.23
N MET A 98 -21.92 -4.83 12.89
CA MET A 98 -23.12 -4.51 12.10
C MET A 98 -24.15 -5.65 12.09
N ALA A 99 -23.75 -6.90 12.35
CA ALA A 99 -24.64 -8.07 12.40
C ALA A 99 -25.64 -7.99 13.56
N LEU A 100 -25.22 -7.42 14.71
CA LEU A 100 -26.16 -7.14 15.80
C LEU A 100 -27.20 -6.10 15.38
N LEU A 101 -26.79 -5.03 14.67
CA LEU A 101 -27.71 -3.99 14.23
C LEU A 101 -28.68 -4.50 13.15
N VAL A 102 -28.20 -5.22 12.13
CA VAL A 102 -29.04 -5.81 11.08
C VAL A 102 -29.97 -6.89 11.64
N GLY A 103 -29.46 -7.76 12.52
CA GLY A 103 -30.25 -8.78 13.20
C GLY A 103 -31.36 -8.19 14.07
N VAL A 104 -31.07 -7.14 14.83
CA VAL A 104 -32.06 -6.44 15.67
C VAL A 104 -33.13 -5.76 14.80
N VAL A 105 -32.76 -5.10 13.71
CA VAL A 105 -33.73 -4.45 12.79
C VAL A 105 -34.67 -5.49 12.16
N ILE A 106 -34.15 -6.64 11.73
CA ILE A 106 -34.97 -7.72 11.16
C ILE A 106 -35.91 -8.32 12.22
N VAL A 107 -35.41 -8.62 13.43
CA VAL A 107 -36.23 -9.17 14.52
C VAL A 107 -37.33 -8.20 14.93
N VAL A 108 -37.03 -6.90 15.04
CA VAL A 108 -38.04 -5.86 15.37
C VAL A 108 -39.06 -5.73 14.25
N ALA A 109 -38.64 -5.71 12.98
CA ALA A 109 -39.56 -5.63 11.85
C ALA A 109 -40.50 -6.85 11.78
N VAL A 110 -39.97 -8.06 11.96
CA VAL A 110 -40.75 -9.31 12.00
C VAL A 110 -41.69 -9.31 13.20
N PHE A 111 -41.23 -8.90 14.38
CA PHE A 111 -42.07 -8.81 15.58
C PHE A 111 -43.23 -7.83 15.38
N VAL A 112 -42.96 -6.63 14.85
CA VAL A 112 -43.99 -5.63 14.54
C VAL A 112 -44.99 -6.17 13.52
N ALA A 113 -44.52 -6.88 12.49
CA ALA A 113 -45.39 -7.49 11.47
C ALA A 113 -46.28 -8.59 12.07
N VAL A 114 -45.72 -9.47 12.91
CA VAL A 114 -46.46 -10.54 13.61
C VAL A 114 -47.49 -9.97 14.57
N VAL A 115 -47.13 -8.98 15.38
CA VAL A 115 -48.07 -8.30 16.29
C VAL A 115 -49.20 -7.66 15.49
N ARG A 116 -48.89 -6.95 14.41
CA ARG A 116 -49.94 -6.35 13.55
C ARG A 116 -50.84 -7.37 12.89
N PHE A 117 -50.34 -8.54 12.51
CA PHE A 117 -51.13 -9.59 11.87
C PHE A 117 -52.09 -10.27 12.84
N ARG A 118 -51.74 -10.40 14.12
CA ARG A 118 -52.60 -11.01 15.14
C ARG A 118 -53.74 -10.11 15.63
N HIS A 119 -53.68 -8.80 15.34
CA HIS A 119 -54.69 -7.82 15.72
C HIS A 119 -55.70 -7.49 14.60
N LYS A 120 -55.66 -8.21 13.48
CA LYS A 120 -56.67 -8.17 12.41
C LYS A 120 -57.42 -9.49 12.38
#